data_AF-A0A2V6GUG0-F1
#
_entry.id   AF-A0A2V6GUG0-F1
#
_cell.length_a   1.000
_cell.length_b   1.000
_cell.length_c   1.000
_cell.angle_alpha   90.00
_cell.angle_beta   90.00
_cell.angle_gamma   90.00
#
_symmetry.space_group_name_H-M   'P 1'
#
loop_
_entity.id
_entity.type
_entity.pdbx_description
1 polymer ?
#
loop_
_entity_poly.entity_id
_entity_poly.type
_entity_poly.pdbx_seq_one_letter_code
_entity_poly.pdbx_strand_id
1 'polypeptide(L)'
;MRLYFDECCSRRLARELKSFYSVDYPDLETCHVLDFYDPGTTESTWLQPLHDDRSWIVITNDHGRNPKKEKFHAVCRVLGITHVVMTPSLINAGYTEQKNALTAVWGQLLKLHGLPPGTKVRLGFEDLKKAIRTYALKIGGKSLSSMLPN
;
A
#
# COMPACT_ATOMS: atom_id res chain seq x y z
N MET A 1 -5.94 -9.72 -8.20
CA MET A 1 -5.06 -8.97 -7.26
C MET A 1 -5.95 -8.38 -6.17
N ARG A 2 -5.49 -8.33 -4.92
CA ARG A 2 -6.32 -7.81 -3.82
C ARG A 2 -5.62 -6.70 -3.03
N LEU A 3 -6.28 -5.56 -2.89
CA LEU A 3 -5.78 -4.39 -2.17
C LEU A 3 -6.65 -4.05 -0.97
N TYR A 4 -6.04 -3.99 0.22
CA TYR A 4 -6.74 -3.62 1.44
C TYR A 4 -6.27 -2.25 1.92
N PHE A 5 -7.17 -1.29 2.05
CA PHE A 5 -6.83 0.08 2.43
C PHE A 5 -7.09 0.32 3.91
N ASP A 6 -6.08 0.85 4.59
CA ASP A 6 -6.11 1.24 6.00
C ASP A 6 -7.00 2.47 6.26
N GLU A 7 -7.36 2.74 7.52
CA GLU A 7 -8.29 3.80 7.93
C GLU A 7 -7.79 5.20 7.56
N CYS A 8 -6.46 5.35 7.47
CA CYS A 8 -5.79 6.60 7.12
C CYS A 8 -5.74 6.87 5.61
N CYS A 9 -6.20 5.92 4.79
CA CYS A 9 -6.41 6.11 3.37
C CYS A 9 -7.85 6.59 3.11
N SER A 10 -8.08 7.24 1.96
CA SER A 10 -9.44 7.60 1.58
C SER A 10 -10.20 6.39 1.05
N ARG A 11 -11.43 6.13 1.54
CA ARG A 11 -12.36 5.16 0.91
C ARG A 11 -12.56 5.39 -0.58
N ARG A 12 -12.47 6.65 -1.01
CA ARG A 12 -12.57 7.05 -2.42
C ARG A 12 -11.47 6.40 -3.27
N LEU A 13 -10.26 6.26 -2.71
CA LEU A 13 -9.09 5.73 -3.42
C LEU A 13 -9.29 4.26 -3.80
N ALA A 14 -9.76 3.44 -2.88
CA ALA A 14 -10.07 2.03 -3.11
C ALA A 14 -11.10 1.88 -4.25
N ARG A 15 -12.19 2.64 -4.17
CA ARG A 15 -13.28 2.63 -5.15
C ARG A 15 -12.83 3.10 -6.54
N GLU A 16 -12.10 4.21 -6.62
CA GLU A 16 -11.65 4.74 -7.91
C GLU A 16 -10.63 3.81 -8.58
N LEU A 17 -9.72 3.19 -7.82
CA LEU A 17 -8.78 2.22 -8.39
C LEU A 17 -9.48 0.99 -8.92
N LYS A 18 -10.45 0.43 -8.18
CA LYS A 18 -11.27 -0.68 -8.67
C LYS A 18 -12.01 -0.32 -9.96
N SER A 19 -12.62 0.85 -10.00
CA SER A 19 -13.34 1.32 -11.19
C SER A 19 -12.42 1.58 -12.37
N PHE A 20 -11.21 2.09 -12.14
CA PHE A 20 -10.25 2.42 -13.19
C PHE A 20 -9.72 1.16 -13.88
N TYR A 21 -9.47 0.10 -13.11
CA TYR A 21 -8.88 -1.15 -13.59
C TYR A 21 -9.90 -2.27 -13.87
N SER A 22 -11.20 -2.01 -13.76
CA SER A 22 -12.23 -3.07 -13.85
C SER A 22 -12.26 -3.81 -15.19
N VAL A 23 -11.88 -3.14 -16.28
CA VAL A 23 -11.84 -3.74 -17.62
C VAL A 23 -10.60 -4.62 -17.80
N ASP A 24 -9.43 -4.09 -17.42
CA ASP A 24 -8.15 -4.79 -17.61
C ASP A 24 -7.90 -5.86 -16.52
N TYR A 25 -8.50 -5.69 -15.34
CA TYR A 25 -8.35 -6.55 -14.17
C TYR A 25 -9.72 -6.80 -13.53
N PRO A 26 -10.59 -7.63 -14.15
CA PRO A 26 -11.93 -7.90 -13.64
C PRO A 26 -11.93 -8.57 -12.25
N ASP A 27 -10.88 -9.34 -11.94
CA ASP A 27 -10.67 -9.99 -10.63
C ASP A 27 -9.96 -9.08 -9.61
N LEU A 28 -9.92 -7.76 -9.84
CA LEU A 28 -9.40 -6.82 -8.86
C LEU A 28 -10.39 -6.67 -7.70
N GLU A 29 -9.92 -7.06 -6.52
CA GLU A 29 -10.63 -6.79 -5.27
C GLU A 29 -9.97 -5.64 -4.53
N THR A 30 -10.79 -4.70 -4.08
CA THR A 30 -10.37 -3.61 -3.22
C THR A 30 -11.31 -3.54 -2.02
N CYS A 31 -10.74 -3.46 -0.82
CA CYS A 31 -11.49 -3.30 0.42
C CYS A 31 -10.93 -2.12 1.21
N HIS A 32 -11.77 -1.48 2.01
CA HIS A 32 -11.32 -0.50 2.98
C HIS A 32 -11.64 -1.00 4.40
N VAL A 33 -10.75 -0.80 5.37
CA VAL A 33 -10.94 -1.33 6.73
C VAL A 33 -12.26 -0.87 7.36
N LEU A 34 -12.61 0.40 7.15
CA LEU A 34 -13.85 0.99 7.66
C LEU A 34 -15.14 0.51 6.96
N ASP A 35 -15.05 -0.42 6.01
CA ASP A 35 -16.21 -1.12 5.46
C ASP A 35 -16.62 -2.32 6.35
N PHE A 36 -15.74 -2.75 7.27
CA PHE A 36 -15.93 -3.92 8.13
C PHE A 36 -15.71 -3.63 9.62
N TYR A 37 -14.94 -2.59 9.95
CA TYR A 37 -14.54 -2.27 11.31
C TYR A 37 -14.86 -0.81 11.67
N ASP A 38 -15.07 -0.56 12.96
CA ASP A 38 -15.21 0.79 13.47
C ASP A 38 -13.86 1.54 13.47
N PRO A 39 -13.86 2.87 13.31
CA PRO A 39 -12.65 3.69 13.39
C PRO A 39 -11.87 3.45 14.70
N GLY A 40 -10.55 3.35 14.60
CA GLY A 40 -9.67 3.12 15.75
C GLY A 40 -9.61 1.68 16.27
N THR A 41 -10.20 0.72 15.55
CA THR A 41 -9.96 -0.72 15.78
C THR A 41 -8.46 -1.01 15.71
N THR A 42 -7.92 -1.79 16.66
CA THR A 42 -6.48 -2.04 16.74
C THR A 42 -5.95 -2.80 15.52
N GLU A 43 -4.70 -2.51 15.15
CA GLU A 43 -4.04 -3.11 13.99
C GLU A 43 -4.01 -4.64 14.09
N SER A 44 -3.66 -5.18 15.26
CA SER A 44 -3.71 -6.62 15.58
C SER A 44 -5.08 -7.26 15.34
N THR A 45 -6.19 -6.52 15.54
CA THR A 45 -7.54 -7.08 15.38
C THR A 45 -7.92 -7.20 13.91
N TRP A 46 -7.82 -6.11 13.15
CA TRP A 46 -8.33 -6.10 11.78
C TRP A 46 -7.35 -6.69 10.76
N LEU A 47 -6.04 -6.72 11.06
CA LEU A 47 -5.04 -7.39 10.20
C LEU A 47 -5.07 -8.91 10.37
N GLN A 48 -5.58 -9.45 11.49
CA GLN A 48 -5.55 -10.89 11.76
C GLN A 48 -6.22 -11.72 10.66
N PRO A 49 -7.41 -11.38 10.11
CA PRO A 49 -8.00 -12.15 9.02
C PRO A 49 -7.18 -12.12 7.71
N LEU A 50 -6.35 -11.09 7.50
CA LEU A 50 -5.48 -10.99 6.33
C LEU A 50 -4.22 -11.87 6.45
N HIS A 51 -3.91 -12.36 7.66
CA HIS A 51 -2.85 -13.36 7.84
C HIS A 51 -3.19 -14.68 7.14
N ASP A 52 -4.45 -15.10 7.26
CA ASP A 52 -4.96 -16.36 6.73
C ASP A 52 -5.08 -16.31 5.21
N ASP A 53 -5.38 -15.12 4.66
CA ASP A 53 -5.41 -14.84 3.23
C ASP A 53 -4.31 -13.87 2.80
N ARG A 54 -3.12 -14.41 2.51
CA ARG A 54 -1.94 -13.62 2.11
C ARG A 54 -2.00 -13.05 0.69
N SER A 55 -3.14 -13.20 0.00
CA SER A 55 -3.35 -12.56 -1.31
C SER A 55 -3.67 -11.07 -1.21
N TRP A 56 -3.84 -10.53 0.00
CA TRP A 56 -4.02 -9.10 0.24
C TRP A 56 -2.68 -8.37 0.36
N ILE A 57 -2.55 -7.26 -0.37
CA ILE A 57 -1.54 -6.24 -0.12
C ILE A 57 -2.20 -5.08 0.60
N VAL A 58 -1.67 -4.72 1.76
CA VAL A 58 -2.21 -3.59 2.55
C VAL A 58 -1.60 -2.27 2.09
N ILE A 59 -2.43 -1.26 1.87
CA ILE A 59 -2.02 0.12 1.54
C ILE A 59 -2.31 1.00 2.75
N THR A 60 -1.30 1.73 3.22
CA THR A 60 -1.40 2.59 4.41
C THR A 60 -0.63 3.90 4.26
N ASN A 61 -1.07 4.91 5.00
CA ASN A 61 -0.37 6.16 5.26
C ASN A 61 0.24 6.20 6.66
N ASP A 62 0.04 5.17 7.49
CA ASP A 62 0.59 5.10 8.83
C ASP A 62 2.09 4.78 8.79
N HIS A 63 2.82 5.59 9.52
CA HIS A 63 4.26 5.47 9.72
C HIS A 63 4.62 5.00 11.13
N GLY A 64 3.64 4.68 11.97
CA GLY A 64 3.83 4.25 13.35
C GLY A 64 4.53 5.31 14.19
N ARG A 65 4.22 6.60 13.98
CA ARG A 65 4.92 7.71 14.68
C ARG A 65 4.61 7.78 16.16
N ASN A 66 3.42 7.33 16.58
CA ASN A 66 3.03 7.36 17.99
C ASN A 66 3.71 6.21 18.77
N PRO A 67 4.60 6.49 19.75
CA PRO A 67 5.28 5.44 20.52
C PRO A 67 4.37 4.64 21.46
N LYS A 68 3.20 5.18 21.83
CA LYS A 68 2.27 4.54 22.77
C LYS A 68 1.28 3.60 22.09
N LYS A 69 1.18 3.64 20.76
CA LYS A 69 0.32 2.75 19.98
C LYS A 69 1.12 1.56 19.47
N GLU A 70 0.41 0.46 19.25
CA GLU A 70 0.90 -0.67 18.48
C GLU A 70 1.48 -0.17 17.15
N LYS A 71 2.61 -0.74 16.74
CA LYS A 71 3.29 -0.31 15.52
C LYS A 71 2.75 -1.12 14.36
N PHE A 72 1.98 -0.50 13.46
CA PHE A 72 1.45 -1.12 12.26
C PHE A 72 2.48 -2.02 11.53
N HIS A 73 3.69 -1.50 11.27
CA HIS A 73 4.73 -2.27 10.59
C HIS A 73 5.23 -3.49 11.38
N ALA A 74 5.21 -3.43 12.71
CA ALA A 74 5.60 -4.56 13.55
C ALA A 74 4.54 -5.67 13.48
N VAL A 75 3.25 -5.30 13.54
CA VAL A 75 2.13 -6.24 13.39
C VAL A 75 2.17 -6.91 12.02
N CYS A 76 2.28 -6.12 10.94
CA CYS A 76 2.39 -6.68 9.58
C CYS A 76 3.60 -7.61 9.44
N ARG A 77 4.73 -7.30 10.07
CA ARG A 77 5.91 -8.18 10.03
C ARG A 77 5.65 -9.50 10.76
N VAL A 78 5.05 -9.46 11.95
CA VAL A 78 4.72 -10.66 12.74
C VAL A 78 3.70 -11.53 12.00
N LEU A 79 2.69 -10.92 11.40
CA LEU A 79 1.65 -11.60 10.64
C LEU A 79 2.08 -11.96 9.20
N GLY A 80 3.28 -11.58 8.76
CA GLY A 80 3.75 -11.85 7.40
C GLY A 80 2.97 -11.11 6.30
N ILE A 81 2.33 -9.98 6.62
CA ILE A 81 1.53 -9.17 5.70
C ILE A 81 2.43 -8.17 4.96
N THR A 82 2.54 -8.35 3.65
CA THR A 82 3.22 -7.40 2.77
C THR A 82 2.38 -6.15 2.62
N HIS A 83 3.00 -4.99 2.80
CA HIS A 83 2.29 -3.71 2.83
C HIS A 83 3.07 -2.58 2.17
N VAL A 84 2.33 -1.65 1.58
CA VAL A 84 2.81 -0.43 0.93
C VAL A 84 2.49 0.76 1.82
N VAL A 85 3.51 1.55 2.12
CA VAL A 85 3.42 2.74 2.95
C VAL A 85 3.72 3.96 2.10
N MET A 86 2.75 4.85 1.93
CA MET A 86 2.98 6.11 1.21
C MET A 86 3.93 7.01 1.98
N THR A 87 4.82 7.76 1.32
CA THR A 87 5.71 8.70 1.99
C THR A 87 4.95 9.93 2.49
N PRO A 88 5.42 10.62 3.54
CA PRO A 88 4.78 11.85 4.02
C PRO A 88 4.66 12.93 2.93
N SER A 89 5.66 13.02 2.05
CA SER A 89 5.63 13.94 0.91
C SER A 89 4.50 13.64 -0.05
N LEU A 90 4.22 12.37 -0.34
CA LEU A 90 3.14 11.94 -1.22
C LEU A 90 1.78 12.16 -0.56
N ILE A 91 1.67 11.84 0.73
CA ILE A 91 0.46 12.08 1.53
C ILE A 91 0.09 13.57 1.50
N ASN A 92 1.07 14.44 1.80
CA ASN A 92 0.89 15.89 1.82
C ASN A 92 0.58 16.50 0.45
N ALA A 93 0.96 15.84 -0.64
CA ALA A 93 0.65 16.29 -2.00
C ALA A 93 -0.84 16.06 -2.37
N GLY A 94 -1.57 15.31 -1.55
CA GLY A 94 -3.02 15.17 -1.62
C GLY A 94 -3.51 13.98 -2.44
N TYR A 95 -4.83 13.84 -2.47
CA TYR A 95 -5.52 12.67 -3.04
C TYR A 95 -5.13 12.37 -4.49
N THR A 96 -5.07 13.39 -5.34
CA THR A 96 -4.76 13.22 -6.77
C THR A 96 -3.38 12.59 -6.97
N GLU A 97 -2.39 13.03 -6.21
CA GLU A 97 -1.03 12.50 -6.27
C GLU A 97 -0.96 11.06 -5.73
N GLN A 98 -1.67 10.76 -4.64
CA GLN A 98 -1.76 9.39 -4.11
C GLN A 98 -2.35 8.41 -5.14
N LYS A 99 -3.40 8.83 -5.84
CA LYS A 99 -4.01 8.04 -6.93
C LYS A 99 -3.03 7.86 -8.09
N ASN A 100 -2.47 8.95 -8.59
CA ASN A 100 -1.50 8.91 -9.69
C ASN A 100 -0.32 8.02 -9.37
N ALA A 101 0.17 8.04 -8.12
CA ALA A 101 1.25 7.19 -7.67
C ALA A 101 0.89 5.71 -7.76
N LEU A 102 -0.27 5.30 -7.21
CA LEU A 102 -0.71 3.90 -7.26
C LEU A 102 -0.95 3.41 -8.69
N THR A 103 -1.54 4.24 -9.54
CA THR A 103 -1.72 3.95 -10.97
C THR A 103 -0.38 3.80 -11.69
N ALA A 104 0.58 4.70 -11.44
CA ALA A 104 1.89 4.70 -12.09
C ALA A 104 2.74 3.47 -11.72
N VAL A 105 2.60 2.96 -10.49
CA VAL A 105 3.33 1.77 -10.04
C VAL A 105 2.53 0.48 -10.13
N TRP A 106 1.37 0.47 -10.81
CA TRP A 106 0.46 -0.68 -10.83
C TRP A 106 1.12 -1.99 -11.23
N GLY A 107 1.89 -1.99 -12.33
CA GLY A 107 2.64 -3.16 -12.77
C GLY A 107 3.65 -3.68 -11.73
N GLN A 108 4.17 -2.80 -10.89
CA GLN A 108 5.06 -3.17 -9.78
C GLN A 108 4.27 -3.70 -8.56
N LEU A 109 3.07 -3.18 -8.30
CA LEU A 109 2.19 -3.67 -7.24
C LEU A 109 1.83 -5.15 -7.44
N LEU A 110 1.61 -5.57 -8.69
CA LEU A 110 1.34 -6.97 -9.06
C LEU A 110 2.49 -7.90 -8.66
N LYS A 111 3.74 -7.40 -8.68
CA LYS A 111 4.93 -8.18 -8.34
C LYS A 111 5.14 -8.35 -6.82
N LEU A 112 4.38 -7.65 -5.98
CA LEU A 112 4.58 -7.66 -4.52
C LEU A 112 4.29 -9.01 -3.86
N HIS A 113 3.46 -9.85 -4.47
CA HIS A 113 3.21 -11.21 -3.97
C HIS A 113 4.44 -12.12 -4.05
N GLY A 114 5.42 -11.80 -4.89
CA GLY A 114 6.68 -12.52 -4.98
C GLY A 114 7.71 -12.12 -3.92
N LEU A 115 7.42 -11.10 -3.10
CA LEU A 115 8.33 -10.65 -2.04
C LEU A 115 8.21 -11.55 -0.80
N PRO A 116 9.25 -11.61 0.05
CA PRO A 116 9.15 -12.27 1.34
C PRO A 116 7.95 -11.75 2.15
N PRO A 117 7.19 -12.62 2.85
CA PRO A 117 6.07 -12.21 3.68
C PRO A 117 6.48 -11.14 4.72
N GLY A 118 5.58 -10.18 4.98
CA GLY A 118 5.83 -9.10 5.93
C GLY A 118 6.72 -7.99 5.37
N THR A 119 7.00 -7.99 4.07
CA THR A 119 7.85 -6.96 3.45
C THR A 119 7.16 -5.60 3.50
N LYS A 120 7.87 -4.62 4.03
CA LYS A 120 7.49 -3.21 3.97
C LYS A 120 8.02 -2.57 2.70
N VAL A 121 7.11 -2.04 1.89
CA VAL A 121 7.41 -1.32 0.66
C VAL A 121 7.02 0.14 0.84
N ARG A 122 7.83 1.08 0.35
CA ARG A 122 7.54 2.52 0.42
C ARG A 122 7.12 3.04 -0.94
N LEU A 123 5.97 3.69 -1.04
CA LEU A 123 5.54 4.40 -2.25
C LEU A 123 5.78 5.89 -2.09
N GLY A 124 6.51 6.51 -3.01
CA GLY A 124 6.74 7.94 -2.96
C GLY A 124 7.33 8.49 -4.25
N PHE A 125 7.63 9.78 -4.23
CA PHE A 125 8.27 10.45 -5.37
C PHE A 125 9.66 9.89 -5.65
N GLU A 126 10.00 9.84 -6.93
CA GLU A 126 11.32 9.53 -7.46
C GLU A 126 11.74 10.62 -8.44
N ASP A 127 12.81 11.32 -8.09
CA ASP A 127 13.40 12.34 -8.94
C ASP A 127 14.32 11.64 -9.95
N LEU A 128 13.94 11.69 -11.24
CA LEU A 128 14.83 11.29 -12.31
C LEU A 128 15.75 12.46 -12.67
N LYS A 129 17.00 12.14 -13.00
CA LYS A 129 17.98 13.12 -13.52
C LYS A 129 17.33 13.84 -14.71
N LYS A 130 16.97 15.13 -14.53
CA LYS A 130 16.26 16.05 -15.46
C LYS A 130 14.80 16.43 -15.11
N ALA A 131 14.46 16.56 -13.83
CA ALA A 131 13.27 17.29 -13.33
C ALA A 131 11.88 16.66 -13.60
N ILE A 132 11.80 15.49 -14.22
CA ILE A 132 10.54 14.74 -14.28
C ILE A 132 10.37 14.00 -12.94
N ARG A 133 9.38 14.45 -12.16
CA ARG A 133 8.97 13.78 -10.93
C ARG A 133 8.13 12.56 -11.30
N THR A 134 8.58 11.39 -10.87
CA THR A 134 7.87 10.11 -11.06
C THR A 134 7.55 9.49 -9.70
N TYR A 135 7.01 8.27 -9.71
CA TYR A 135 6.68 7.52 -8.49
C TYR A 135 7.40 6.18 -8.51
N ALA A 136 7.81 5.72 -7.34
CA ALA A 136 8.50 4.44 -7.20
C ALA A 136 8.10 3.71 -5.93
N LEU A 137 8.09 2.38 -6.02
CA LEU A 137 8.09 1.48 -4.87
C LEU A 137 9.54 1.23 -4.45
N LYS A 138 9.85 1.37 -3.16
CA LYS A 138 11.20 1.19 -2.62
C LYS A 138 11.24 0.21 -1.46
N ILE A 139 12.24 -0.66 -1.44
CA ILE A 139 12.56 -1.58 -0.32
C ILE A 139 13.98 -1.26 0.15
N GLY A 140 14.15 -0.97 1.44
CA GLY A 140 15.48 -0.61 1.99
C GLY A 140 16.15 0.57 1.28
N GLY A 141 15.37 1.49 0.70
CA GLY A 141 15.88 2.64 -0.07
C GLY A 141 16.18 2.38 -1.55
N LYS A 142 16.14 1.13 -2.01
CA LYS A 142 16.33 0.76 -3.42
C LYS A 142 14.99 0.68 -4.14
N SER A 143 14.95 1.16 -5.39
CA SER A 143 13.74 1.10 -6.22
C SER A 143 13.43 -0.34 -6.64
N LEU A 144 12.17 -0.75 -6.58
CA LEU A 144 11.75 -2.11 -6.88
C LEU A 144 12.00 -2.47 -8.35
N SER A 145 11.89 -1.49 -9.25
CA SER A 145 12.24 -1.63 -10.67
C SER A 145 13.71 -1.99 -10.90
N SER A 146 14.60 -1.65 -9.97
CA SER A 146 16.01 -2.06 -10.02
C SER A 146 16.28 -3.44 -9.42
N MET A 147 15.30 -4.01 -8.72
CA MET A 147 15.44 -5.27 -7.97
C MET A 147 14.74 -6.45 -8.64
N LEU A 148 13.71 -6.22 -9.45
CA LEU A 148 12.96 -7.25 -10.16
C LEU A 148 13.11 -7.06 -11.67
N PRO A 149 13.63 -8.05 -12.42
CA PRO A 149 13.63 -7.98 -13.88
C PRO A 149 12.19 -7.89 -14.42
N ASN A 150 12.06 -7.30 -15.62
CA ASN A 150 10.77 -7.06 -16.25
C ASN A 150 10.02 -8.36 -16.53
#